data_AF-A0AAV9WFZ8-F1
#
_entry.id   AF-A0AAV9WFZ8-F1
#
_cell.length_a   1.000
_cell.length_b   1.000
_cell.length_c   1.000
_cell.angle_alpha   90.00
_cell.angle_beta   90.00
_cell.angle_gamma   90.00
#
_symmetry.space_group_name_H-M   'P 1'
#
loop_
_entity.id
_entity.type
_entity.pdbx_description
1 polymer ?
#
loop_
_entity_poly.entity_id
_entity_poly.type
_entity_poly.pdbx_seq_one_letter_code
_entity_poly.pdbx_strand_id
1 'polypeptide(L)'
;MMKVLEPCEAMLSNYEVLTHIQEVKQRYRDQVAEQGPAAAMKPGNLETVMKEIIDYLSTTAATAQTPDATTKLVEELAKLPLQFEKIEVLMMLNHLPKNETELDVLIEELESRLSEEQISEVLNIIQSTARSKTSSSASEV
;
A
#
# COMPACT_ATOMS: atom_id res chain seq x y z
N MET A 1 -10.95 -10.25 -30.70
CA MET A 1 -11.85 -9.56 -29.76
C MET A 1 -11.30 -9.78 -28.36
N MET A 2 -11.10 -8.73 -27.57
CA MET A 2 -10.65 -8.87 -26.18
C MET A 2 -11.75 -9.52 -25.35
N LYS A 3 -11.39 -10.46 -24.47
CA LYS A 3 -12.30 -11.13 -23.54
C LYS A 3 -11.68 -11.09 -22.15
N VAL A 4 -12.51 -10.83 -21.14
CA VAL A 4 -12.12 -10.95 -19.74
C VAL A 4 -12.13 -12.43 -19.37
N LEU A 5 -11.01 -12.94 -18.87
CA LEU A 5 -10.88 -14.32 -18.39
C LEU A 5 -11.32 -14.40 -16.94
N GLU A 6 -10.75 -13.53 -16.11
CA GLU A 6 -11.03 -13.44 -14.68
C GLU A 6 -11.27 -11.97 -14.32
N PRO A 7 -12.40 -11.63 -13.68
CA PRO A 7 -12.71 -10.25 -13.30
C PRO A 7 -11.85 -9.76 -12.13
N CYS A 8 -11.44 -10.66 -11.23
CA CYS A 8 -10.63 -10.37 -10.05
C CYS A 8 -9.53 -11.43 -9.92
N GLU A 9 -8.38 -11.17 -10.54
CA GLU A 9 -7.22 -12.07 -10.49
C GLU A 9 -6.42 -11.91 -9.19
N ALA A 10 -6.25 -10.66 -8.73
CA ALA A 10 -5.46 -10.35 -7.55
C ALA A 10 -5.97 -9.11 -6.83
N MET A 11 -5.64 -9.02 -5.55
CA MET A 11 -5.79 -7.80 -4.75
C MET A 11 -4.43 -7.13 -4.64
N LEU A 12 -4.38 -5.82 -4.87
CA LEU A 12 -3.16 -5.03 -4.84
C LEU A 12 -3.26 -3.96 -3.77
N SER A 13 -2.21 -3.80 -2.99
CA SER A 13 -2.07 -2.74 -2.01
C SER A 13 -1.81 -1.39 -2.69
N ASN A 14 -2.19 -0.32 -1.99
CA ASN A 14 -1.91 1.04 -2.42
C ASN A 14 -0.41 1.28 -2.64
N TYR A 15 0.44 0.62 -1.84
CA TYR A 15 1.89 0.64 -1.98
C TYR A 15 2.37 0.00 -3.30
N GLU A 16 1.88 -1.19 -3.63
CA GLU A 16 2.24 -1.89 -4.88
C GLU A 16 1.79 -1.10 -6.10
N VAL A 17 0.56 -0.56 -6.07
CA VAL A 17 0.04 0.27 -7.15
C VAL A 17 0.87 1.54 -7.31
N LEU A 18 1.18 2.25 -6.22
CA LEU A 18 1.99 3.47 -6.27
C LEU A 18 3.37 3.18 -6.86
N THR A 19 4.05 2.14 -6.37
CA THR A 19 5.37 1.73 -6.84
C THR A 19 5.33 1.39 -8.34
N HIS A 20 4.36 0.58 -8.76
CA HIS A 20 4.22 0.18 -10.15
C HIS A 20 3.98 1.37 -11.09
N ILE A 21 3.08 2.29 -10.73
CA ILE A 21 2.79 3.45 -11.58
C ILE A 21 3.99 4.40 -11.65
N GLN A 22 4.77 4.54 -10.57
CA GLN A 22 6.02 5.30 -10.59
C GLN A 22 7.07 4.66 -11.52
N GLU A 23 7.19 3.33 -11.52
CA GLU A 23 8.07 2.60 -12.44
C GLU A 23 7.62 2.75 -13.90
N VAL A 24 6.31 2.68 -14.18
CA VAL A 24 5.78 2.95 -15.52
C VAL A 24 6.14 4.36 -15.97
N LYS A 25 5.94 5.36 -15.10
CA LYS A 25 6.30 6.76 -15.37
C LYS A 25 7.81 6.91 -15.62
N GLN A 26 8.66 6.20 -14.88
CA GLN A 26 10.10 6.21 -15.08
C GLN A 26 10.49 5.60 -16.43
N ARG A 27 9.91 4.46 -16.80
CA ARG A 27 10.15 3.82 -18.11
C ARG A 27 9.86 4.75 -19.28
N TYR A 28 8.78 5.52 -19.23
CA TYR A 28 8.50 6.53 -20.25
C TYR A 28 9.56 7.65 -20.27
N ARG A 29 10.06 8.09 -19.11
CA ARG A 29 11.14 9.09 -19.05
C ARG A 29 12.44 8.56 -19.67
N ASP A 30 12.79 7.32 -19.37
CA ASP A 30 14.00 6.69 -19.90
C ASP A 30 13.91 6.52 -21.42
N GLN A 31 12.74 6.12 -21.94
CA GLN A 31 12.49 6.05 -23.38
C GLN A 31 12.61 7.41 -24.07
N VAL A 32 12.11 8.50 -23.46
CA VAL A 32 12.30 9.86 -24.00
C VAL A 32 13.77 10.23 -24.05
N ALA A 33 14.54 9.88 -23.01
CA ALA A 33 15.97 10.19 -22.92
C ALA A 33 16.81 9.41 -23.95
N GLU A 34 16.49 8.14 -24.19
CA GLU A 34 17.25 7.27 -25.10
C GLU A 34 16.86 7.43 -26.59
N GLN A 35 15.56 7.55 -26.87
CA GLN A 35 15.00 7.41 -28.23
C GLN A 35 14.30 8.69 -28.71
N GLY A 36 14.27 9.73 -27.87
CA GLY A 36 13.62 10.99 -28.16
C GLY A 36 12.09 10.98 -27.93
N PRO A 37 11.48 12.17 -27.86
CA PRO A 37 10.07 12.33 -27.46
C PRO A 37 9.06 11.70 -28.42
N ALA A 38 9.41 11.53 -29.70
CA ALA A 38 8.54 10.91 -30.70
C ALA A 38 8.36 9.40 -30.49
N ALA A 39 9.40 8.71 -29.99
CA ALA A 39 9.37 7.26 -29.75
C ALA A 39 8.64 6.87 -28.45
N ALA A 40 8.56 7.81 -27.50
CA ALA A 40 7.97 7.59 -26.17
C ALA A 40 6.59 8.26 -26.01
N MET A 41 5.86 8.46 -27.12
CA MET A 41 4.57 9.14 -27.10
C MET A 41 3.53 8.28 -26.37
N LYS A 42 3.20 8.70 -25.15
CA LYS A 42 2.16 8.08 -24.33
C LYS A 42 0.76 8.61 -24.70
N PRO A 43 -0.29 7.79 -24.63
CA PRO A 43 -1.66 8.26 -24.75
C PRO A 43 -1.98 9.30 -23.66
N GLY A 44 -2.64 10.40 -24.02
CA GLY A 44 -2.94 11.49 -23.07
C GLY A 44 -3.85 11.06 -21.91
N ASN A 45 -4.80 10.16 -22.16
CA ASN A 45 -5.64 9.59 -21.11
C ASN A 45 -4.83 8.78 -20.08
N LEU A 46 -3.81 8.04 -20.53
CA LEU A 46 -2.93 7.30 -19.62
C LEU A 46 -2.11 8.25 -18.75
N GLU A 47 -1.62 9.36 -19.31
CA GLU A 47 -0.92 10.38 -18.52
C GLU A 47 -1.79 10.97 -17.41
N THR A 48 -3.04 11.33 -17.72
CA THR A 48 -3.98 11.87 -16.74
C THR A 48 -4.21 10.87 -15.61
N VAL A 49 -4.56 9.62 -15.94
CA VAL A 49 -4.84 8.59 -14.93
C VAL A 49 -3.61 8.30 -14.06
N MET A 50 -2.43 8.17 -14.66
CA MET A 50 -1.20 7.95 -13.88
C MET A 50 -0.91 9.11 -12.93
N LYS A 51 -1.12 10.35 -13.37
CA LYS A 51 -0.89 11.53 -12.54
C LYS A 51 -1.88 11.57 -11.37
N GLU A 52 -3.17 11.42 -11.63
CA GLU A 52 -4.22 11.45 -10.61
C GLU A 52 -4.05 10.34 -9.57
N ILE A 53 -3.69 9.12 -10.00
CA ILE A 53 -3.41 8.00 -9.09
C ILE A 53 -2.20 8.31 -8.21
N ILE A 54 -1.09 8.80 -8.79
CA ILE A 54 0.09 9.17 -8.00
C ILE A 54 -0.28 10.28 -7.01
N ASP A 55 -1.00 11.31 -7.46
CA ASP A 55 -1.37 12.47 -6.63
C ASP A 55 -2.23 12.02 -5.44
N TYR A 56 -3.24 11.16 -5.67
CA TYR A 56 -4.07 10.59 -4.62
C TYR A 56 -3.27 9.68 -3.67
N LEU A 57 -2.55 8.68 -4.20
CA LEU A 57 -1.82 7.73 -3.37
C LEU A 57 -0.69 8.41 -2.57
N SER A 58 -0.18 9.53 -3.06
CA SER A 58 0.81 10.35 -2.35
C SER A 58 0.25 11.00 -1.07
N THR A 59 -1.07 11.15 -0.95
CA THR A 59 -1.72 11.63 0.29
C THR A 59 -2.05 10.50 1.27
N THR A 60 -1.77 9.25 0.92
CA THR A 60 -2.10 8.07 1.74
C THR A 60 -0.87 7.51 2.47
N ALA A 61 -1.11 6.52 3.34
CA ALA A 61 -0.06 5.81 4.07
C ALA A 61 0.90 5.01 3.17
N ALA A 62 0.56 4.82 1.87
CA ALA A 62 1.39 4.11 0.90
C ALA A 62 2.80 4.71 0.74
N THR A 63 2.94 6.03 0.87
CA THR A 63 4.23 6.73 0.76
C THR A 63 5.19 6.39 1.90
N ALA A 64 4.67 6.04 3.08
CA ALA A 64 5.45 5.70 4.25
C ALA A 64 5.92 4.23 4.23
N GLN A 65 5.42 3.40 3.32
CA GLN A 65 5.73 1.96 3.28
C GLN A 65 6.99 1.63 2.47
N THR A 66 7.54 0.44 2.74
CA THR A 66 8.63 -0.21 2.00
C THR A 66 8.25 -1.67 1.72
N PRO A 67 8.88 -2.33 0.73
CA PRO A 67 8.58 -3.74 0.42
C PRO A 67 8.76 -4.64 1.65
N ASP A 68 9.85 -4.41 2.41
CA ASP A 68 10.17 -5.17 3.62
C ASP A 68 9.14 -4.93 4.73
N ALA A 69 8.71 -3.67 4.93
CA ALA A 69 7.74 -3.34 5.97
C ALA A 69 6.36 -3.94 5.67
N THR A 70 5.93 -3.87 4.40
CA THR A 70 4.67 -4.45 3.93
C THR A 70 4.67 -5.97 4.08
N THR A 71 5.73 -6.65 3.62
CA THR A 71 5.86 -8.11 3.74
C THR A 71 5.89 -8.53 5.20
N LYS A 72 6.70 -7.84 6.02
CA LYS A 72 6.80 -8.12 7.45
C LYS A 72 5.46 -7.94 8.17
N LEU A 73 4.68 -6.90 7.84
CA LEU A 73 3.36 -6.71 8.45
C LEU A 73 2.43 -7.89 8.17
N VAL A 74 2.36 -8.33 6.91
CA VAL A 74 1.53 -9.48 6.51
C VAL A 74 1.98 -10.76 7.21
N GLU A 75 3.29 -11.00 7.30
CA GLU A 75 3.85 -12.16 8.00
C GLU A 75 3.59 -12.15 9.50
N GLU A 76 3.76 -11.01 10.17
CA GLU A 76 3.51 -10.90 11.61
C GLU A 76 2.02 -11.06 11.93
N LEU A 77 1.12 -10.48 11.14
CA LEU A 77 -0.32 -10.69 11.29
C LEU A 77 -0.72 -12.16 11.06
N ALA A 78 -0.09 -12.84 10.11
CA ALA A 78 -0.34 -14.26 9.84
C ALA A 78 0.18 -15.22 10.93
N LYS A 79 1.15 -14.78 11.75
CA LYS A 79 1.67 -15.56 12.89
C LYS A 79 0.74 -15.52 14.10
N LEU A 80 -0.10 -14.49 14.21
CA LEU A 80 -1.05 -14.40 15.30
C LEU A 80 -2.06 -15.55 15.20
N PRO A 81 -2.52 -16.10 16.33
CA PRO A 81 -3.60 -17.08 16.35
C PRO A 81 -4.97 -16.42 16.08
N LEU A 82 -4.99 -15.40 15.21
CA LEU A 82 -6.15 -14.60 14.81
C LEU A 82 -6.45 -14.88 13.34
N GLN A 83 -7.73 -14.99 13.00
CA GLN A 83 -8.16 -15.17 11.63
C GLN A 83 -8.60 -13.83 11.06
N PHE A 84 -7.73 -13.24 10.23
CA PHE A 84 -8.04 -12.09 9.40
C PHE A 84 -8.35 -12.53 7.98
N GLU A 85 -9.37 -11.95 7.38
CA GLU A 85 -9.60 -12.09 5.96
C GLU A 85 -8.55 -11.32 5.15
N LYS A 86 -8.30 -11.75 3.91
CA LYS A 86 -7.32 -11.08 3.04
C LYS A 86 -7.62 -9.60 2.84
N ILE A 87 -8.90 -9.24 2.78
CA ILE A 87 -9.35 -7.85 2.62
C ILE A 87 -9.04 -7.01 3.88
N GLU A 88 -9.17 -7.58 5.07
CA GLU A 88 -8.87 -6.89 6.34
C GLU A 88 -7.38 -6.60 6.45
N VAL A 89 -6.54 -7.59 6.11
CA VAL A 89 -5.08 -7.42 6.04
C VAL A 89 -4.71 -6.34 5.03
N LEU A 90 -5.34 -6.35 3.85
CA LEU A 90 -5.12 -5.34 2.82
C LEU A 90 -5.53 -3.94 3.28
N MET A 91 -6.65 -3.83 4.00
CA MET A 91 -7.14 -2.57 4.54
C MET A 91 -6.24 -2.03 5.65
N MET A 92 -5.81 -2.88 6.58
CA MET A 92 -4.80 -2.51 7.58
C MET A 92 -3.51 -2.03 6.93
N LEU A 93 -3.06 -2.70 5.88
CA LEU A 93 -1.88 -2.31 5.12
C LEU A 93 -2.07 -0.95 4.42
N ASN A 94 -3.24 -0.69 3.83
CA ASN A 94 -3.52 0.55 3.10
C ASN A 94 -3.70 1.77 4.00
N HIS A 95 -4.26 1.58 5.20
CA HIS A 95 -4.63 2.66 6.11
C HIS A 95 -3.68 2.85 7.29
N LEU A 96 -2.92 1.82 7.70
CA LEU A 96 -2.02 1.82 8.87
C LEU A 96 -2.69 2.43 10.12
N PRO A 97 -3.75 1.80 10.64
CA PRO A 97 -4.53 2.34 11.76
C PRO A 97 -3.65 2.54 13.00
N LYS A 98 -3.83 3.68 13.68
CA LYS A 98 -3.00 4.09 14.83
C LYS A 98 -3.68 3.86 16.17
N ASN A 99 -4.99 3.73 16.16
CA ASN A 99 -5.82 3.55 17.33
C ASN A 99 -6.92 2.53 17.03
N GLU A 100 -7.57 2.06 18.10
CA GLU A 100 -8.65 1.07 18.04
C GLU A 100 -9.84 1.55 17.21
N THR A 101 -10.23 2.82 17.32
CA THR A 101 -11.34 3.37 16.52
C THR A 101 -11.07 3.30 15.02
N GLU A 102 -9.84 3.57 14.59
CA GLU A 102 -9.46 3.39 13.18
C GLU A 102 -9.47 1.93 12.77
N LEU A 103 -9.08 0.99 13.66
CA LEU A 103 -9.10 -0.44 13.36
C LEU A 103 -10.53 -1.00 13.29
N ASP A 104 -11.43 -0.52 14.14
CA ASP A 104 -12.85 -0.91 14.18
C ASP A 104 -13.58 -0.54 12.88
N VAL A 105 -13.20 0.57 12.25
CA VAL A 105 -13.70 0.94 10.92
C VAL A 105 -13.25 -0.03 9.82
N LEU A 106 -12.13 -0.74 10.03
CA LEU A 106 -11.53 -1.62 9.02
C LEU A 106 -11.95 -3.10 9.14
N ILE A 107 -12.36 -3.53 10.33
CA ILE A 107 -12.64 -4.93 10.64
C ILE A 107 -14.07 -5.04 11.17
N GLU A 108 -14.91 -5.82 10.50
CA GLU A 108 -16.29 -6.00 10.93
C GLU A 108 -16.37 -6.72 12.28
N GLU A 109 -17.20 -6.17 13.17
CA GLU A 109 -17.46 -6.67 14.53
C GLU A 109 -16.16 -6.89 15.34
N LEU A 110 -15.22 -5.94 15.29
CA LEU A 110 -13.91 -6.04 15.94
C LEU A 110 -14.01 -6.46 17.41
N GLU A 111 -14.83 -5.76 18.20
CA GLU A 111 -15.03 -6.02 19.63
C GLU A 111 -15.65 -7.39 19.94
N SER A 112 -16.35 -8.01 18.98
CA SER A 112 -16.94 -9.35 19.16
C SER A 112 -15.94 -10.45 18.82
N ARG A 113 -14.97 -10.16 17.94
CA ARG A 113 -13.99 -11.12 17.40
C ARG A 113 -12.68 -11.15 18.17
N LEU A 114 -12.24 -9.99 18.67
CA LEU A 114 -10.94 -9.83 19.32
C LEU A 114 -11.08 -9.29 20.73
N SER A 115 -10.20 -9.73 21.64
CA SER A 115 -10.09 -9.13 22.97
C SER A 115 -9.31 -7.80 22.92
N GLU A 116 -9.48 -6.95 23.94
CA GLU A 116 -8.74 -5.68 24.07
C GLU A 116 -7.21 -5.88 23.99
N GLU A 117 -6.71 -7.00 24.53
CA GLU A 117 -5.28 -7.35 24.45
C GLU A 117 -4.85 -7.68 23.03
N GLN A 118 -5.67 -8.40 22.27
CA GLN A 118 -5.40 -8.78 20.88
C GLN A 118 -5.45 -7.55 19.96
N ILE A 119 -6.41 -6.65 20.17
CA ILE A 119 -6.50 -5.36 19.48
C ILE A 119 -5.22 -4.55 19.72
N SER A 120 -4.79 -4.47 20.98
CA SER A 120 -3.56 -3.79 21.35
C SER A 120 -2.32 -4.42 20.70
N GLU A 121 -2.26 -5.75 20.62
CA GLU A 121 -1.18 -6.48 19.95
C GLU A 121 -1.11 -6.18 18.46
N VAL A 122 -2.24 -6.21 17.75
CA VAL A 122 -2.34 -5.88 16.31
C VAL A 122 -1.86 -4.45 16.06
N LEU A 123 -2.33 -3.48 16.85
CA LEU A 123 -1.92 -2.08 16.73
C LEU A 123 -0.41 -1.92 16.97
N ASN A 124 0.16 -2.64 17.94
CA ASN A 124 1.60 -2.62 18.18
C ASN A 124 2.40 -3.17 17.00
N ILE A 125 1.93 -4.26 16.36
CA ILE A 125 2.56 -4.81 15.16
C ILE A 125 2.56 -3.78 14.04
N ILE A 126 1.39 -3.19 13.73
CA ILE A 126 1.23 -2.17 12.68
C ILE A 126 2.16 -0.98 12.91
N GLN A 127 2.24 -0.47 14.14
CA GLN A 127 3.11 0.64 14.47
C GLN A 127 4.60 0.27 14.39
N SER A 128 4.97 -0.96 14.77
CA SER A 128 6.35 -1.41 14.75
C SER A 128 6.90 -1.56 13.33
N THR A 129 6.07 -2.02 12.39
CA THR A 129 6.46 -2.20 10.98
C THR A 129 6.46 -0.88 10.23
N ALA A 130 5.53 0.03 10.53
CA ALA A 130 5.48 1.36 9.92
C ALA A 130 6.69 2.26 10.28
N ARG A 131 7.30 2.09 11.45
CA ARG A 131 8.44 2.89 11.92
C ARG A 131 9.78 2.57 11.24
N SER A 132 9.86 1.55 10.37
CA SER A 132 11.15 1.16 9.78
C SER A 132 11.80 2.20 8.86
N LYS A 133 11.12 3.32 8.54
CA LYS A 133 11.72 4.49 7.85
C LYS A 133 12.36 5.53 8.76
N THR A 134 12.09 5.55 10.08
CA THR A 134 12.39 6.73 10.93
C THR A 134 13.72 6.70 11.68
N SER A 135 14.65 5.78 11.39
CA SER A 135 15.98 5.75 12.04
C SER A 135 17.13 6.25 11.15
N SER A 136 16.88 7.20 10.23
CA SER A 136 17.95 7.91 9.51
C SER A 136 17.51 9.28 8.96
N SER A 137 16.96 10.15 9.81
CA SER A 137 17.00 11.61 9.60
C SER A 137 16.45 12.33 10.83
N ALA A 138 17.24 12.34 11.90
CA ALA A 138 17.07 13.28 13.02
C ALA A 138 18.46 13.68 13.52
N SER A 139 19.21 14.36 12.65
CA SER A 139 20.31 15.26 12.97
C SER A 139 20.42 16.25 11.80
N GLU A 140 20.57 17.54 12.14
CA GLU A 140 20.66 18.72 11.26
C GLU A 140 19.28 19.18 10.74
N VAL A 141 18.72 20.35 11.09
CA VAL A 141 19.27 21.66 11.49
C VAL A 141 18.37 22.31 12.55
#